data_AF-A0A939G4S6-F1
#
_entry.id   AF-A0A939G4S6-F1
#
_cell.length_a   1.000
_cell.length_b   1.000
_cell.length_c   1.000
_cell.angle_alpha   90.00
_cell.angle_beta   90.00
_cell.angle_gamma   90.00
#
_symmetry.space_group_name_H-M   'P 1'
#
loop_
_entity.id
_entity.type
_entity.pdbx_description
1 polymer ?
#
loop_
_entity_poly.entity_id
_entity_poly.type
_entity_poly.pdbx_seq_one_letter_code
_entity_poly.pdbx_strand_id
1 'polypeptide(L)'
;MNISSDPFAVQTPEDISAEDTVELFVDVFADFKRVPKPGHTFLNGPRGSGKSMMFRFMLPDCQEIKQEKKLREHDYYAIYVPIKQTSLNIVDLERIQRHANLLLNEHLLVTYIATRTFNSLSKIVNSDFYSSPEVNQETVNFYNFFIQKVRESGYDKVIDSLPDDASASKIFEEIENICFRLKNDVDRYVRSISFSEEPLRYNDSICVYLDFLYPLLDRLRQLSFMPTGPIFLLIDDADNLSTTQTLILNTWVSYRTSARVSLKISTQLNYLTFRTSSGITIDSPHDFNEVNIATLYTSQKDHYRDRMCAIVEKRLSNSGFDISAYEFFPADKVQTGKIDAIYDKIKSGEISTPDAYRATDKSYRYAASEYLKSLGGPSKSRMTFLYAGFRDMADISSGIIRHFLELASRMYSAERAALEKAAKIKAHESEQVLSINPSTQSRIIRNYSEEYLHEDLDKLVSDDSTSTGTALKLRNLINSMGGMFEVILFSESSTRRVISIALTHNPEPDIQEVLKLGVRYGYLQESTLSNREGTGRTRRYTLSRRLAPSFNLIAESFAGDKFITNSDLRAAMKDYKSFVAKFKTKWLSEDKLRKENGQQTLFKDDENN
;
A
#
# COMPACT_ATOMS: atom_id res chain seq x y z
N MET A 1 -23.49 -0.82 18.15
CA MET A 1 -23.04 -0.14 16.92
C MET A 1 -22.23 1.06 17.32
N ASN A 2 -20.94 1.10 17.00
CA ASN A 2 -20.06 2.24 17.27
C ASN A 2 -19.45 2.72 15.95
N ILE A 3 -20.30 2.83 14.92
CA ILE A 3 -19.89 3.42 13.64
C ILE A 3 -19.70 4.92 13.91
N SER A 4 -18.50 5.40 13.63
CA SER A 4 -18.14 6.83 13.63
C SER A 4 -19.24 7.68 13.00
N SER A 5 -19.49 8.89 13.52
CA SER A 5 -20.37 9.91 12.90
C SER A 5 -20.02 10.27 11.45
N ASP A 6 -18.87 9.80 10.98
CA ASP A 6 -18.34 9.94 9.63
C ASP A 6 -18.21 8.55 8.96
N PRO A 7 -18.96 8.29 7.85
CA PRO A 7 -18.94 7.01 7.12
C PRO A 7 -17.56 6.69 6.49
N PHE A 8 -16.71 7.70 6.31
CA PHE A 8 -15.41 7.57 5.65
C PHE A 8 -14.23 7.48 6.61
N ALA A 9 -14.49 7.45 7.92
CA ALA A 9 -13.45 7.33 8.93
C ALA A 9 -12.55 6.10 8.65
N VAL A 10 -11.24 6.33 8.70
CA VAL A 10 -10.23 5.29 8.53
C VAL A 10 -9.87 4.75 9.89
N GLN A 11 -10.24 3.49 10.14
CA GLN A 11 -9.81 2.75 11.32
C GLN A 11 -8.62 1.85 10.99
N THR A 12 -7.77 1.64 11.98
CA THR A 12 -6.66 0.69 11.96
C THR A 12 -7.20 -0.73 11.99
N PRO A 13 -6.67 -1.66 11.18
CA PRO A 13 -7.07 -3.06 11.18
C PRO A 13 -6.96 -3.73 12.56
N GLU A 14 -6.08 -3.25 13.43
CA GLU A 14 -5.90 -3.75 14.79
C GLU A 14 -7.04 -3.38 15.74
N ASP A 15 -7.72 -2.27 15.49
CA ASP A 15 -8.71 -1.68 16.41
C ASP A 15 -10.16 -1.89 15.94
N ILE A 16 -10.35 -2.33 14.70
CA ILE A 16 -11.66 -2.62 14.11
C ILE A 16 -12.20 -3.99 14.56
N SER A 17 -13.48 -4.02 14.93
CA SER A 17 -14.18 -5.25 15.32
C SER A 17 -14.29 -6.24 14.15
N ALA A 18 -14.55 -7.51 14.46
CA ALA A 18 -14.73 -8.54 13.43
C ALA A 18 -16.00 -8.25 12.62
N GLU A 19 -17.06 -7.82 13.30
CA GLU A 19 -18.35 -7.44 12.72
C GLU A 19 -18.19 -6.29 11.74
N ASP A 20 -17.60 -5.17 12.19
CA ASP A 20 -17.38 -4.00 11.34
C ASP A 20 -16.44 -4.34 10.17
N THR A 21 -15.46 -5.22 10.38
CA THR A 21 -14.58 -5.67 9.30
C THR A 21 -15.36 -6.42 8.23
N VAL A 22 -16.15 -7.43 8.59
CA VAL A 22 -16.93 -8.22 7.63
C VAL A 22 -17.98 -7.34 6.94
N GLU A 23 -18.61 -6.44 7.68
CA GLU A 23 -19.60 -5.51 7.17
C GLU A 23 -19.00 -4.47 6.22
N LEU A 24 -17.76 -4.03 6.41
CA LEU A 24 -17.11 -3.03 5.55
C LEU A 24 -16.26 -3.64 4.44
N PHE A 25 -15.86 -4.91 4.55
CA PHE A 25 -14.96 -5.54 3.58
C PHE A 25 -15.67 -5.78 2.25
N VAL A 26 -15.06 -5.26 1.16
CA VAL A 26 -15.43 -5.59 -0.21
C VAL A 26 -14.51 -6.69 -0.68
N ASP A 27 -15.07 -7.79 -1.20
CA ASP A 27 -14.28 -8.95 -1.56
C ASP A 27 -13.30 -8.63 -2.70
N VAL A 28 -12.02 -8.64 -2.37
CA VAL A 28 -10.90 -8.44 -3.30
C VAL A 28 -10.18 -9.74 -3.64
N PHE A 29 -10.55 -10.88 -3.05
CA PHE A 29 -9.87 -12.16 -3.27
C PHE A 29 -10.15 -12.74 -4.65
N ALA A 30 -11.22 -12.30 -5.33
CA ALA A 30 -11.44 -12.56 -6.74
C ALA A 30 -10.25 -12.07 -7.60
N ASP A 31 -9.63 -10.96 -7.21
CA ASP A 31 -8.47 -10.37 -7.88
C ASP A 31 -7.14 -10.90 -7.31
N PHE A 32 -7.16 -11.31 -6.04
CA PHE A 32 -5.98 -11.78 -5.30
C PHE A 32 -6.08 -13.27 -4.92
N LYS A 33 -6.51 -14.12 -5.87
CA LYS A 33 -6.82 -15.55 -5.65
C LYS A 33 -5.70 -16.38 -5.03
N ARG A 34 -4.44 -15.93 -5.11
CA ARG A 34 -3.28 -16.62 -4.53
C ARG A 34 -3.06 -16.31 -3.04
N VAL A 35 -3.64 -15.23 -2.53
CA VAL A 35 -3.48 -14.84 -1.12
C VAL A 35 -4.12 -15.86 -0.17
N PRO A 36 -5.39 -16.29 -0.34
CA PRO A 36 -6.01 -17.25 0.57
C PRO A 36 -5.61 -18.71 0.31
N LYS A 37 -4.84 -19.00 -0.75
CA LYS A 37 -4.42 -20.38 -1.08
C LYS A 37 -3.20 -20.81 -0.28
N PRO A 38 -3.00 -22.12 -0.01
CA PRO A 38 -1.74 -22.63 0.54
C PRO A 38 -0.54 -22.23 -0.32
N GLY A 39 0.59 -21.93 0.30
CA GLY A 39 1.80 -21.39 -0.36
C GLY A 39 2.32 -20.12 0.31
N HIS A 40 3.64 -19.91 0.29
CA HIS A 40 4.20 -18.61 0.67
C HIS A 40 3.77 -17.54 -0.35
N THR A 41 3.34 -16.38 0.12
CA THR A 41 2.87 -15.28 -0.74
C THR A 41 3.42 -13.95 -0.26
N PHE A 42 4.06 -13.19 -1.15
CA PHE A 42 4.39 -11.79 -0.96
C PHE A 42 3.27 -10.91 -1.50
N LEU A 43 2.71 -10.07 -0.63
CA LEU A 43 1.67 -9.09 -0.92
C LEU A 43 2.28 -7.69 -0.91
N ASN A 44 2.61 -7.19 -2.09
CA ASN A 44 3.32 -5.93 -2.28
C ASN A 44 2.34 -4.81 -2.62
N GLY A 45 2.52 -3.64 -2.04
CA GLY A 45 1.74 -2.45 -2.41
C GLY A 45 2.01 -1.26 -1.52
N PRO A 46 1.70 -0.03 -1.96
CA PRO A 46 1.93 1.17 -1.17
C PRO A 46 1.14 1.15 0.15
N ARG A 47 1.56 1.99 1.10
CA ARG A 47 0.83 2.18 2.36
C ARG A 47 -0.60 2.64 2.08
N GLY A 48 -1.58 2.04 2.75
CA GLY A 48 -2.99 2.38 2.59
C GLY A 48 -3.71 1.71 1.40
N SER A 49 -3.06 0.75 0.71
CA SER A 49 -3.66 -0.02 -0.40
C SER A 49 -4.63 -1.12 0.04
N GLY A 50 -4.78 -1.38 1.34
CA GLY A 50 -5.71 -2.40 1.89
C GLY A 50 -5.08 -3.73 2.31
N LYS A 51 -3.74 -3.89 2.27
CA LYS A 51 -3.04 -5.14 2.67
C LYS A 51 -3.44 -5.63 4.07
N SER A 52 -3.30 -4.76 5.06
CA SER A 52 -3.59 -5.08 6.46
C SER A 52 -5.08 -5.35 6.69
N MET A 53 -5.98 -4.71 5.94
CA MET A 53 -7.41 -5.02 5.97
C MET A 53 -7.71 -6.40 5.37
N MET A 54 -7.00 -6.82 4.32
CA MET A 54 -7.11 -8.19 3.81
C MET A 54 -6.66 -9.20 4.88
N PHE A 55 -5.54 -8.92 5.57
CA PHE A 55 -5.08 -9.78 6.65
C PHE A 55 -6.05 -9.82 7.83
N ARG A 56 -6.61 -8.67 8.25
CA ARG A 56 -7.63 -8.61 9.30
C ARG A 56 -8.88 -9.44 8.94
N PHE A 57 -9.34 -9.35 7.69
CA PHE A 57 -10.47 -10.14 7.21
C PHE A 57 -10.16 -11.64 7.18
N MET A 58 -8.91 -12.04 6.93
CA MET A 58 -8.51 -13.45 6.93
C MET A 58 -8.46 -14.08 8.33
N LEU A 59 -8.56 -13.31 9.41
CA LEU A 59 -8.48 -13.85 10.77
C LEU A 59 -9.69 -14.73 11.13
N PRO A 60 -9.51 -15.70 12.06
CA PRO A 60 -10.54 -16.67 12.42
C PRO A 60 -11.89 -16.05 12.79
N ASP A 61 -11.90 -15.03 13.63
CA ASP A 61 -13.10 -14.31 14.07
C ASP A 61 -13.91 -13.73 12.90
N CYS A 62 -13.24 -13.07 11.95
CA CYS A 62 -13.88 -12.59 10.72
C CYS A 62 -14.40 -13.73 9.85
N GLN A 63 -13.64 -14.83 9.75
CA GLN A 63 -14.03 -15.98 8.93
C GLN A 63 -15.20 -16.76 9.53
N GLU A 64 -15.31 -16.84 10.86
CA GLU A 64 -16.47 -17.44 11.53
C GLU A 64 -17.75 -16.67 11.20
N ILE A 65 -17.72 -15.33 11.28
CA ILE A 65 -18.86 -14.47 10.91
C ILE A 65 -19.17 -14.59 9.41
N LYS A 66 -18.15 -14.52 8.55
CA LYS A 66 -18.35 -14.49 7.10
C LYS A 66 -18.89 -15.82 6.54
N GLN A 67 -18.41 -16.93 7.07
CA GLN A 67 -18.75 -18.26 6.58
C GLN A 67 -19.90 -18.91 7.37
N GLU A 68 -20.28 -18.35 8.51
CA GLU A 68 -21.22 -18.94 9.47
C GLU A 68 -20.80 -20.36 9.89
N LYS A 69 -19.49 -20.56 10.05
CA LYS A 69 -18.86 -21.86 10.33
C LYS A 69 -17.94 -21.77 11.53
N LYS A 70 -17.88 -22.85 12.31
CA LYS A 70 -16.92 -23.01 13.40
C LYS A 70 -15.50 -23.12 12.86
N LEU A 71 -14.52 -22.76 13.67
CA LEU A 71 -13.09 -22.76 13.33
C LEU A 71 -12.58 -24.07 12.71
N ARG A 72 -13.02 -25.22 13.22
CA ARG A 72 -12.63 -26.54 12.71
C ARG A 72 -12.98 -26.75 11.24
N GLU A 73 -14.02 -26.08 10.75
CA GLU A 73 -14.53 -26.19 9.39
C GLU A 73 -13.90 -25.17 8.43
N HIS A 74 -12.98 -24.33 8.92
CA HIS A 74 -12.26 -23.37 8.08
C HIS A 74 -11.21 -24.07 7.22
N ASP A 75 -10.87 -23.45 6.08
CA ASP A 75 -9.84 -23.95 5.18
C ASP A 75 -8.41 -23.79 5.72
N TYR A 76 -8.22 -22.88 6.69
CA TYR A 76 -6.94 -22.54 7.29
C TYR A 76 -7.14 -21.86 8.64
N TYR A 77 -6.08 -21.77 9.45
CA TYR A 77 -6.03 -20.92 10.64
C TYR A 77 -5.06 -19.76 10.40
N ALA A 78 -5.47 -18.51 10.63
CA ALA A 78 -4.61 -17.35 10.38
C ALA A 78 -4.19 -16.64 11.67
N ILE A 79 -2.94 -16.19 11.70
CA ILE A 79 -2.32 -15.50 12.83
C ILE A 79 -1.78 -14.16 12.32
N TYR A 80 -2.25 -13.06 12.91
CA TYR A 80 -1.75 -11.72 12.59
C TYR A 80 -0.43 -11.45 13.28
N VAL A 81 0.60 -11.10 12.50
CA VAL A 81 1.95 -10.81 12.97
C VAL A 81 2.37 -9.43 12.47
N PRO A 82 1.98 -8.34 13.15
CA PRO A 82 2.38 -6.99 12.75
C PRO A 82 3.84 -6.74 13.11
N ILE A 83 4.66 -6.28 12.16
CA ILE A 83 6.05 -5.88 12.42
C ILE A 83 6.12 -4.38 12.68
N LYS A 84 6.22 -4.02 13.97
CA LYS A 84 6.41 -2.63 14.42
C LYS A 84 7.89 -2.36 14.68
N GLN A 85 8.39 -1.22 14.19
CA GLN A 85 9.82 -0.86 14.18
C GLN A 85 10.51 -0.96 15.56
N THR A 86 9.80 -0.73 16.66
CA THR A 86 10.35 -0.76 18.03
C THR A 86 10.35 -2.14 18.69
N SER A 87 9.59 -3.10 18.17
CA SER A 87 9.34 -4.38 18.87
C SER A 87 10.43 -5.43 18.64
N LEU A 88 11.13 -5.35 17.51
CA LEU A 88 12.08 -6.37 17.04
C LEU A 88 13.44 -5.81 16.66
N ASN A 89 13.57 -4.50 16.39
CA ASN A 89 14.86 -3.89 16.03
C ASN A 89 15.57 -3.39 17.28
N ILE A 90 16.36 -4.26 17.89
CA ILE A 90 17.25 -3.87 18.99
C ILE A 90 18.59 -3.47 18.39
N VAL A 91 18.86 -2.16 18.35
CA VAL A 91 20.06 -1.58 17.73
C VAL A 91 21.35 -2.22 18.26
N ASP A 92 21.38 -2.55 19.55
CA ASP A 92 22.56 -3.13 20.21
C ASP A 92 22.90 -4.56 19.72
N LEU A 93 21.99 -5.27 19.03
CA LEU A 93 22.30 -6.57 18.42
C LEU A 93 23.37 -6.48 17.33
N GLU A 94 23.54 -5.31 16.70
CA GLU A 94 24.58 -5.08 15.69
C GLU A 94 26.00 -5.14 16.27
N ARG A 95 26.15 -4.96 17.59
CA ARG A 95 27.44 -5.03 18.30
C ARG A 95 27.92 -6.47 18.52
N ILE A 96 27.06 -7.46 18.27
CA ILE A 96 27.34 -8.87 18.52
C ILE A 96 27.98 -9.50 17.27
N GLN A 97 28.88 -10.48 17.48
CA GLN A 97 29.45 -11.28 16.38
C GLN A 97 28.36 -11.85 15.45
N ARG A 98 28.69 -11.89 14.15
CA ARG A 98 27.74 -12.20 13.06
C ARG A 98 26.88 -13.45 13.26
N HIS A 99 27.47 -14.55 13.76
CA HIS A 99 26.74 -15.81 13.95
C HIS A 99 25.76 -15.78 15.13
N ALA A 100 26.17 -15.18 16.26
CA ALA A 100 25.28 -15.00 17.41
C ALA A 100 24.16 -14.00 17.10
N ASN A 101 24.44 -12.96 16.31
CA ASN A 101 23.45 -11.99 15.84
C ASN A 101 22.30 -12.67 15.06
N LEU A 102 22.62 -13.60 14.14
CA LEU A 102 21.61 -14.38 13.41
C LEU A 102 20.72 -15.21 14.33
N LEU A 103 21.31 -15.99 15.24
CA LEU A 103 20.57 -16.86 16.16
C LEU A 103 19.67 -16.07 17.12
N LEU A 104 20.17 -14.97 17.67
CA LEU A 104 19.40 -14.12 18.58
C LEU A 104 18.24 -13.43 17.86
N ASN A 105 18.45 -12.95 16.63
CA ASN A 105 17.35 -12.39 15.83
C ASN A 105 16.31 -13.45 15.46
N GLU A 106 16.73 -14.68 15.15
CA GLU A 106 15.79 -15.76 14.87
C GLU A 106 14.98 -16.11 16.12
N HIS A 107 15.62 -16.19 17.28
CA HIS A 107 14.96 -16.37 18.57
C HIS A 107 13.93 -15.27 18.84
N LEU A 108 14.27 -14.00 18.64
CA LEU A 108 13.35 -12.88 18.86
C LEU A 108 12.14 -12.94 17.93
N LEU A 109 12.34 -13.28 16.64
CA LEU A 109 11.24 -13.46 15.70
C LEU A 109 10.35 -14.65 16.07
N VAL A 110 10.95 -15.78 16.43
CA VAL A 110 10.24 -17.00 16.81
C VAL A 110 9.39 -16.78 18.06
N THR A 111 9.99 -16.23 19.11
CA THR A 111 9.29 -15.96 20.38
C THR A 111 8.21 -14.91 20.20
N TYR A 112 8.44 -13.87 19.38
CA TYR A 112 7.41 -12.88 19.04
C TYR A 112 6.19 -13.51 18.36
N ILE A 113 6.41 -14.34 17.33
CA ILE A 113 5.33 -15.03 16.62
C ILE A 113 4.62 -16.03 17.55
N ALA A 114 5.36 -16.76 18.39
CA ALA A 114 4.80 -17.69 19.37
C ALA A 114 3.88 -16.98 20.36
N THR A 115 4.33 -15.86 20.97
CA THR A 115 3.50 -15.04 21.87
C THR A 115 2.21 -14.60 21.18
N ARG A 116 2.29 -14.09 19.94
CA ARG A 116 1.09 -13.70 19.16
C ARG A 116 0.16 -14.87 18.88
N THR A 117 0.72 -16.03 18.56
CA THR A 117 -0.03 -17.26 18.30
C THR A 117 -0.86 -17.67 19.51
N PHE A 118 -0.22 -17.76 20.67
CA PHE A 118 -0.87 -18.25 21.89
C PHE A 118 -1.81 -17.22 22.51
N ASN A 119 -1.52 -15.92 22.37
CA ASN A 119 -2.47 -14.85 22.70
C ASN A 119 -3.74 -14.90 21.84
N SER A 120 -3.59 -15.24 20.55
CA SER A 120 -4.75 -15.40 19.65
C SER A 120 -5.57 -16.63 20.03
N LEU A 121 -4.91 -17.74 20.34
CA LEU A 121 -5.58 -18.98 20.72
C LEU A 121 -6.32 -18.86 22.05
N SER A 122 -5.72 -18.24 23.08
CA SER A 122 -6.38 -18.05 24.39
C SER A 122 -7.71 -17.33 24.23
N LYS A 123 -7.74 -16.24 23.45
CA LYS A 123 -8.97 -15.49 23.14
C LYS A 123 -10.04 -16.33 22.45
N ILE A 124 -9.66 -17.16 21.48
CA ILE A 124 -10.60 -18.00 20.73
C ILE A 124 -11.21 -19.06 21.64
N VAL A 125 -10.37 -19.79 22.39
CA VAL A 125 -10.84 -20.90 23.23
C VAL A 125 -11.58 -20.44 24.50
N ASN A 126 -11.47 -19.15 24.86
CA ASN A 126 -12.26 -18.55 25.94
C ASN A 126 -13.75 -18.40 25.59
N SER A 127 -14.15 -18.63 24.33
CA SER A 127 -15.57 -18.67 23.98
C SER A 127 -16.24 -19.97 24.45
N ASP A 128 -17.54 -19.88 24.77
CA ASP A 128 -18.34 -21.03 25.24
C ASP A 128 -18.34 -22.20 24.25
N PHE A 129 -18.10 -21.93 22.96
CA PHE A 129 -18.09 -22.93 21.90
C PHE A 129 -16.93 -23.94 21.97
N TYR A 130 -15.81 -23.55 22.57
CA TYR A 130 -14.60 -24.36 22.64
C TYR A 130 -14.25 -24.79 24.07
N SER A 131 -15.05 -24.37 25.05
CA SER A 131 -14.91 -24.75 26.46
C SER A 131 -15.49 -26.15 26.71
N SER A 132 -14.68 -27.19 26.51
CA SER A 132 -15.05 -28.59 26.79
C SER A 132 -13.92 -29.35 27.53
N PRO A 133 -14.26 -30.39 28.33
CA PRO A 133 -13.26 -31.23 28.98
C PRO A 133 -12.26 -31.86 28.01
N GLU A 134 -12.72 -32.27 26.83
CA GLU A 134 -11.87 -32.85 25.78
C GLU A 134 -10.84 -31.84 25.28
N VAL A 135 -11.27 -30.61 24.98
CA VAL A 135 -10.37 -29.53 24.55
C VAL A 135 -9.37 -29.17 25.65
N ASN A 136 -9.80 -29.13 26.91
CA ASN A 136 -8.88 -28.90 28.04
C ASN A 136 -7.81 -29.99 28.11
N GLN A 137 -8.19 -31.27 28.00
CA GLN A 137 -7.24 -32.38 28.03
C GLN A 137 -6.27 -32.37 26.83
N GLU A 138 -6.77 -32.07 25.63
CA GLU A 138 -5.92 -31.89 24.45
C GLU A 138 -4.93 -30.73 24.62
N THR A 139 -5.37 -29.64 25.26
CA THR A 139 -4.55 -28.46 25.54
C THR A 139 -3.50 -28.74 26.60
N VAL A 140 -3.80 -29.53 27.64
CA VAL A 140 -2.81 -30.04 28.60
C VAL A 140 -1.74 -30.90 27.89
N ASN A 141 -2.15 -31.79 26.99
CA ASN A 141 -1.23 -32.59 26.21
C ASN A 141 -0.33 -31.73 25.31
N PHE A 142 -0.89 -30.68 24.71
CA PHE A 142 -0.14 -29.69 23.96
C PHE A 142 0.85 -28.92 24.84
N TYR A 143 0.43 -28.50 26.04
CA TYR A 143 1.29 -27.83 27.00
C TYR A 143 2.51 -28.70 27.36
N ASN A 144 2.30 -29.99 27.64
CA ASN A 144 3.40 -30.91 27.92
C ASN A 144 4.41 -31.00 26.75
N PHE A 145 3.91 -31.06 25.51
CA PHE A 145 4.75 -30.99 24.32
C PHE A 145 5.50 -29.65 24.19
N PHE A 146 4.82 -28.54 24.48
CA PHE A 146 5.44 -27.22 24.49
C PHE A 146 6.56 -27.13 25.53
N ILE A 147 6.33 -27.60 26.77
CA ILE A 147 7.33 -27.63 27.82
C ILE A 147 8.52 -28.49 27.41
N GLN A 148 8.29 -29.65 26.78
CA GLN A 148 9.38 -30.44 26.21
C GLN A 148 10.22 -29.62 25.21
N LYS A 149 9.58 -28.90 24.28
CA LYS A 149 10.27 -28.05 23.30
C LYS A 149 11.04 -26.89 23.94
N VAL A 150 10.51 -26.33 25.04
CA VAL A 150 11.18 -25.30 25.84
C VAL A 150 12.40 -25.87 26.58
N ARG A 151 12.33 -27.10 27.10
CA ARG A 151 13.49 -27.76 27.71
C ARG A 151 14.56 -28.09 26.67
N GLU A 152 14.14 -28.58 25.50
CA GLU A 152 15.04 -28.89 24.37
C GLU A 152 15.77 -27.64 23.84
N SER A 153 15.20 -26.43 24.01
CA SER A 153 15.86 -25.17 23.66
C SER A 153 16.89 -24.68 24.70
N GLY A 154 17.09 -25.42 25.80
CA GLY A 154 18.04 -25.09 26.87
C GLY A 154 17.45 -24.24 27.99
N TYR A 155 16.12 -24.21 28.16
CA TYR A 155 15.49 -23.46 29.24
C TYR A 155 15.49 -24.25 30.55
N ASP A 156 16.36 -23.85 31.48
CA ASP A 156 16.57 -24.58 32.75
C ASP A 156 15.82 -23.98 33.95
N LYS A 157 15.12 -22.86 33.77
CA LYS A 157 14.39 -22.19 34.85
C LYS A 157 13.18 -23.03 35.29
N VAL A 158 12.76 -22.85 36.55
CA VAL A 158 11.55 -23.50 37.08
C VAL A 158 10.33 -22.99 36.33
N ILE A 159 9.45 -23.90 35.95
CA ILE A 159 8.15 -23.60 35.33
C ILE A 159 7.10 -24.10 36.33
N ASP A 160 6.22 -23.22 36.74
CA ASP A 160 5.16 -23.53 37.70
C ASP A 160 4.21 -24.58 37.11
N SER A 161 3.72 -25.48 37.97
CA SER A 161 2.72 -26.46 37.56
C SER A 161 1.40 -25.78 37.23
N LEU A 162 0.73 -26.25 36.18
CA LEU A 162 -0.64 -25.84 35.89
C LEU A 162 -1.58 -26.25 37.04
N PRO A 163 -2.60 -25.44 37.37
CA PRO A 163 -3.72 -25.89 38.20
C PRO A 163 -4.42 -27.12 37.62
N ASP A 164 -4.87 -28.04 38.47
CA ASP A 164 -5.54 -29.29 38.05
C ASP A 164 -6.82 -29.05 37.22
N ASP A 165 -7.45 -27.89 37.37
CA ASP A 165 -8.67 -27.46 36.70
C ASP A 165 -8.45 -26.30 35.70
N ALA A 166 -7.20 -26.11 35.24
CA ALA A 166 -6.87 -25.04 34.31
C ALA A 166 -7.66 -25.17 32.99
N SER A 167 -8.39 -24.11 32.63
CA SER A 167 -9.08 -24.02 31.33
C SER A 167 -8.07 -23.88 30.19
N ALA A 168 -8.45 -24.31 28.99
CA ALA A 168 -7.63 -24.16 27.78
C ALA A 168 -7.13 -22.72 27.57
N SER A 169 -7.96 -21.70 27.85
CA SER A 169 -7.56 -20.29 27.76
C SER A 169 -6.38 -19.99 28.68
N LYS A 170 -6.48 -20.36 29.96
CA LYS A 170 -5.41 -20.15 30.95
C LYS A 170 -4.14 -20.91 30.59
N ILE A 171 -4.27 -22.10 30.01
CA ILE A 171 -3.11 -22.87 29.56
C ILE A 171 -2.39 -22.14 28.42
N PHE A 172 -3.11 -21.64 27.41
CA PHE A 172 -2.50 -20.86 26.34
C PHE A 172 -1.94 -19.51 26.81
N GLU A 173 -2.58 -18.85 27.78
CA GLU A 173 -2.03 -17.67 28.44
C GLU A 173 -0.70 -17.98 29.14
N GLU A 174 -0.58 -19.13 29.81
CA GLU A 174 0.69 -19.51 30.43
C GLU A 174 1.77 -19.83 29.39
N ILE A 175 1.42 -20.47 28.28
CA ILE A 175 2.33 -20.69 27.14
C ILE A 175 2.81 -19.34 26.58
N GLU A 176 1.90 -18.38 26.41
CA GLU A 176 2.21 -17.01 26.00
C GLU A 176 3.22 -16.36 26.96
N ASN A 177 2.96 -16.45 28.28
CA ASN A 177 3.83 -15.90 29.32
C ASN A 177 5.23 -16.51 29.28
N ILE A 178 5.35 -17.83 29.05
CA ILE A 178 6.64 -18.50 28.90
C ILE A 178 7.36 -17.98 27.63
N CYS A 179 6.67 -17.86 26.50
CA CYS A 179 7.26 -17.30 25.27
C CYS A 179 7.74 -15.85 25.48
N PHE A 180 7.00 -15.05 26.23
CA PHE A 180 7.38 -13.69 26.59
C PHE A 180 8.62 -13.66 27.50
N ARG A 181 8.73 -14.59 28.46
CA ARG A 181 9.94 -14.76 29.29
C ARG A 181 11.17 -15.11 28.46
N LEU A 182 11.05 -16.06 27.51
CA LEU A 182 12.13 -16.43 26.58
C LEU A 182 12.64 -15.20 25.82
N LYS A 183 11.74 -14.40 25.23
CA LYS A 183 12.09 -13.14 24.57
C LYS A 183 12.84 -12.18 25.52
N ASN A 184 12.32 -12.00 26.74
CA ASN A 184 12.90 -11.08 27.72
C ASN A 184 14.29 -11.51 28.19
N ASP A 185 14.63 -12.79 28.15
CA ASP A 185 15.99 -13.26 28.45
C ASP A 185 17.01 -12.69 27.46
N VAL A 186 16.68 -12.69 26.16
CA VAL A 186 17.50 -12.02 25.15
C VAL A 186 17.52 -10.51 25.35
N ASP A 187 16.38 -9.86 25.62
CA ASP A 187 16.34 -8.41 25.85
C ASP A 187 17.24 -8.00 27.04
N ARG A 188 17.26 -8.79 28.12
CA ARG A 188 18.14 -8.57 29.28
C ARG A 188 19.61 -8.77 28.93
N TYR A 189 19.93 -9.81 28.17
CA TYR A 189 21.28 -10.06 27.69
C TYR A 189 21.78 -8.92 26.79
N VAL A 190 20.97 -8.45 25.85
CA VAL A 190 21.35 -7.36 24.96
C VAL A 190 21.58 -6.06 25.73
N ARG A 191 20.80 -5.80 26.80
CA ARG A 191 21.06 -4.67 27.68
C ARG A 191 22.35 -4.82 28.49
N SER A 192 22.71 -6.04 28.91
CA SER A 192 23.91 -6.25 29.74
C SER A 192 25.20 -6.10 28.93
N ILE A 193 25.23 -6.53 27.66
CA ILE A 193 26.39 -6.32 26.77
C ILE A 193 26.65 -4.84 26.49
N SER A 194 25.62 -3.98 26.51
CA SER A 194 25.77 -2.55 26.21
C SER A 194 26.59 -1.80 27.25
N PHE A 195 26.80 -2.37 28.43
CA PHE A 195 27.58 -1.79 29.53
C PHE A 195 28.86 -2.58 29.87
N SER A 196 29.20 -3.60 29.09
CA SER A 196 30.36 -4.45 29.34
C SER A 196 31.46 -4.22 28.30
N GLU A 197 32.70 -4.06 28.77
CA GLU A 197 33.89 -4.04 27.91
C GLU A 197 34.36 -5.46 27.54
N GLU A 198 33.86 -6.48 28.26
CA GLU A 198 34.21 -7.88 28.03
C GLU A 198 33.11 -8.63 27.25
N PRO A 199 33.47 -9.63 26.42
CA PRO A 199 32.50 -10.41 25.66
C PRO A 199 31.68 -11.34 26.58
N LEU A 200 30.46 -10.92 26.94
CA LEU A 200 29.51 -11.77 27.67
C LEU A 200 28.93 -12.86 26.76
N ARG A 201 29.03 -14.12 27.19
CA ARG A 201 28.39 -15.25 26.49
C ARG A 201 26.91 -15.33 26.84
N TYR A 202 26.07 -15.58 25.84
CA TYR A 202 24.67 -15.93 26.06
C TYR A 202 24.58 -17.42 26.44
N ASN A 203 23.99 -17.72 27.61
CA ASN A 203 23.86 -19.08 28.14
C ASN A 203 22.40 -19.46 28.42
N ASP A 204 21.44 -18.62 28.06
CA ASP A 204 20.01 -18.93 28.15
C ASP A 204 19.53 -19.66 26.88
N SER A 205 18.25 -20.01 26.85
CA SER A 205 17.63 -20.81 25.79
C SER A 205 17.58 -20.12 24.43
N ILE A 206 17.78 -20.88 23.35
CA ILE A 206 17.65 -20.41 21.95
C ILE A 206 16.57 -21.19 21.23
N CYS A 207 15.61 -20.47 20.63
CA CYS A 207 14.48 -21.04 19.90
C CYS A 207 14.65 -20.69 18.43
N VAL A 208 14.62 -21.69 17.55
CA VAL A 208 14.73 -21.49 16.09
C VAL A 208 13.49 -22.00 15.38
N TYR A 209 13.28 -21.60 14.13
CA TYR A 209 12.03 -21.87 13.45
C TYR A 209 11.75 -23.37 13.28
N LEU A 210 12.71 -24.16 12.80
CA LEU A 210 12.49 -25.58 12.48
C LEU A 210 12.36 -26.47 13.72
N ASP A 211 13.04 -26.12 14.82
CA ASP A 211 13.09 -26.98 16.01
C ASP A 211 12.07 -26.57 17.08
N PHE A 212 11.61 -25.31 17.07
CA PHE A 212 10.70 -24.75 18.07
C PHE A 212 9.36 -24.30 17.45
N LEU A 213 9.35 -23.25 16.63
CA LEU A 213 8.08 -22.66 16.17
C LEU A 213 7.29 -23.59 15.24
N TYR A 214 7.94 -24.15 14.23
CA TYR A 214 7.29 -25.01 13.24
C TYR A 214 6.66 -26.26 13.86
N PRO A 215 7.34 -27.03 14.73
CA PRO A 215 6.73 -28.19 15.40
C PRO A 215 5.53 -27.81 16.28
N LEU A 216 5.57 -26.66 16.96
CA LEU A 216 4.44 -26.17 17.74
C LEU A 216 3.23 -25.85 16.86
N LEU A 217 3.44 -25.10 15.77
CA LEU A 217 2.39 -24.78 14.80
C LEU A 217 1.83 -26.05 14.14
N ASP A 218 2.68 -27.01 13.81
CA ASP A 218 2.23 -28.28 13.24
C ASP A 218 1.41 -29.12 14.23
N ARG A 219 1.82 -29.16 15.51
CA ARG A 219 1.11 -29.88 16.56
C ARG A 219 -0.25 -29.24 16.88
N LEU A 220 -0.37 -27.90 16.80
CA LEU A 220 -1.64 -27.19 16.98
C LEU A 220 -2.72 -27.68 16.01
N ARG A 221 -2.36 -28.00 14.76
CA ARG A 221 -3.31 -28.50 13.75
C ARG A 221 -3.98 -29.83 14.10
N GLN A 222 -3.47 -30.52 15.14
CA GLN A 222 -4.00 -31.79 15.60
C GLN A 222 -5.04 -31.64 16.71
N LEU A 223 -5.24 -30.43 17.22
CA LEU A 223 -6.30 -30.14 18.20
C LEU A 223 -7.67 -30.23 17.53
N SER A 224 -8.64 -30.79 18.23
CA SER A 224 -9.97 -31.12 17.68
C SER A 224 -10.76 -29.92 17.17
N PHE A 225 -10.50 -28.72 17.71
CA PHE A 225 -11.16 -27.47 17.32
C PHE A 225 -10.44 -26.74 16.17
N MET A 226 -9.23 -27.14 15.80
CA MET A 226 -8.43 -26.48 14.77
C MET A 226 -8.80 -26.99 13.37
N PRO A 227 -8.68 -26.13 12.33
CA PRO A 227 -8.88 -26.56 10.96
C PRO A 227 -7.80 -27.54 10.52
N THR A 228 -8.17 -28.48 9.64
CA THR A 228 -7.23 -29.47 9.09
C THR A 228 -6.22 -28.87 8.11
N GLY A 229 -6.54 -27.69 7.57
CA GLY A 229 -5.71 -26.95 6.64
C GLY A 229 -4.43 -26.36 7.25
N PRO A 230 -3.68 -25.55 6.48
CA PRO A 230 -2.45 -24.93 6.95
C PRO A 230 -2.69 -23.81 7.95
N ILE A 231 -1.66 -23.50 8.73
CA ILE A 231 -1.58 -22.26 9.50
C ILE A 231 -0.96 -21.16 8.63
N PHE A 232 -1.60 -20.00 8.57
CA PHE A 232 -1.12 -18.81 7.89
C PHE A 232 -0.51 -17.84 8.88
N LEU A 233 0.78 -17.55 8.73
CA LEU A 233 1.45 -16.45 9.43
C LEU A 233 1.33 -15.21 8.55
N LEU A 234 0.45 -14.28 8.95
CA LEU A 234 0.20 -13.01 8.26
C LEU A 234 1.18 -11.96 8.75
N ILE A 235 2.39 -11.98 8.18
CA ILE A 235 3.50 -11.08 8.55
C ILE A 235 3.27 -9.73 7.87
N ASP A 236 2.80 -8.74 8.63
CA ASP A 236 2.46 -7.42 8.11
C ASP A 236 3.60 -6.42 8.27
N ASP A 237 3.73 -5.52 7.29
CA ASP A 237 4.78 -4.49 7.20
C ASP A 237 6.22 -5.06 7.37
N ALA A 238 6.52 -6.13 6.63
CA ALA A 238 7.80 -6.83 6.74
C ALA A 238 9.03 -5.99 6.32
N ASP A 239 8.85 -4.84 5.64
CA ASP A 239 9.95 -3.89 5.36
C ASP A 239 10.52 -3.26 6.63
N ASN A 240 9.80 -3.34 7.75
CA ASN A 240 10.27 -2.84 9.06
C ASN A 240 11.23 -3.81 9.75
N LEU A 241 11.43 -5.01 9.22
CA LEU A 241 12.43 -5.95 9.73
C LEU A 241 13.84 -5.42 9.47
N SER A 242 14.79 -5.77 10.34
CA SER A 242 16.21 -5.54 10.05
C SER A 242 16.67 -6.37 8.85
N THR A 243 17.82 -6.02 8.26
CA THR A 243 18.42 -6.83 7.19
C THR A 243 18.63 -8.27 7.65
N THR A 244 19.13 -8.48 8.86
CA THR A 244 19.36 -9.82 9.44
C THR A 244 18.04 -10.59 9.57
N GLN A 245 16.99 -9.97 10.07
CA GLN A 245 15.67 -10.58 10.21
C GLN A 245 15.03 -10.90 8.86
N THR A 246 15.25 -10.04 7.86
CA THR A 246 14.81 -10.29 6.48
C THR A 246 15.50 -11.53 5.90
N LEU A 247 16.81 -11.69 6.11
CA LEU A 247 17.54 -12.90 5.71
C LEU A 247 16.97 -14.16 6.37
N ILE A 248 16.64 -14.09 7.66
CA ILE A 248 16.05 -15.20 8.43
C ILE A 248 14.66 -15.56 7.89
N LEU A 249 13.80 -14.57 7.68
CA LEU A 249 12.46 -14.78 7.12
C LEU A 249 12.53 -15.44 5.72
N ASN A 250 13.47 -15.00 4.88
CA ASN A 250 13.71 -15.63 3.57
C ASN A 250 14.21 -17.07 3.71
N THR A 251 15.04 -17.37 4.71
CA THR A 251 15.42 -18.76 5.02
C THR A 251 14.19 -19.60 5.36
N TRP A 252 13.22 -19.07 6.11
CA TRP A 252 11.97 -19.79 6.39
C TRP A 252 11.14 -20.06 5.15
N VAL A 253 11.07 -19.09 4.22
CA VAL A 253 10.43 -19.28 2.90
C VAL A 253 11.12 -20.41 2.13
N SER A 254 12.46 -20.48 2.17
CA SER A 254 13.23 -21.50 1.46
C SER A 254 13.04 -22.93 1.98
N TYR A 255 12.56 -23.10 3.23
CA TYR A 255 12.27 -24.42 3.79
C TYR A 255 11.03 -25.08 3.18
N ARG A 256 10.20 -24.33 2.43
CA ARG A 256 9.02 -24.85 1.71
C ARG A 256 8.05 -25.64 2.60
N THR A 257 7.87 -25.19 3.84
CA THR A 257 6.92 -25.76 4.83
C THR A 257 5.46 -25.42 4.54
N SER A 258 5.19 -24.75 3.41
CA SER A 258 3.91 -24.14 3.01
C SER A 258 2.66 -25.02 3.10
N ALA A 259 2.79 -26.35 2.92
CA ALA A 259 1.67 -27.28 3.06
C ALA A 259 1.08 -27.33 4.48
N ARG A 260 1.89 -27.02 5.49
CA ARG A 260 1.50 -27.01 6.91
C ARG A 260 1.50 -25.61 7.50
N VAL A 261 2.50 -24.79 7.16
CA VAL A 261 2.64 -23.41 7.60
C VAL A 261 2.96 -22.52 6.39
N SER A 262 2.04 -21.67 5.98
CA SER A 262 2.25 -20.71 4.89
C SER A 262 2.56 -19.32 5.44
N LEU A 263 3.54 -18.66 4.83
CA LEU A 263 3.93 -17.29 5.17
C LEU A 263 3.24 -16.32 4.21
N LYS A 264 2.42 -15.41 4.72
CA LYS A 264 1.79 -14.33 3.95
C LYS A 264 2.48 -13.04 4.35
N ILE A 265 3.39 -12.57 3.52
CA ILE A 265 4.33 -11.49 3.84
C ILE A 265 3.87 -10.22 3.11
N SER A 266 3.47 -9.21 3.85
CA SER A 266 3.02 -7.92 3.32
C SER A 266 4.19 -6.92 3.31
N THR A 267 4.33 -6.18 2.22
CA THR A 267 5.38 -5.16 2.07
C THR A 267 4.89 -3.85 1.44
N GLN A 268 5.62 -2.77 1.69
CA GLN A 268 5.46 -1.41 1.19
C GLN A 268 6.45 -1.09 0.06
N LEU A 269 6.82 -2.09 -0.76
CA LEU A 269 7.74 -1.96 -1.89
C LEU A 269 9.19 -1.58 -1.48
N ASN A 270 9.58 -1.85 -0.23
CA ASN A 270 10.91 -1.55 0.30
C ASN A 270 11.54 -2.79 0.98
N TYR A 271 11.24 -3.98 0.47
CA TYR A 271 11.74 -5.22 1.06
C TYR A 271 13.25 -5.28 0.89
N LEU A 272 13.98 -5.47 1.99
CA LEU A 272 15.42 -5.18 2.03
C LEU A 272 16.25 -6.11 1.14
N THR A 273 15.87 -7.38 1.04
CA THR A 273 16.59 -8.40 0.28
C THR A 273 15.76 -9.66 0.10
N PHE A 274 16.02 -10.41 -0.98
CA PHE A 274 15.47 -11.76 -1.21
C PHE A 274 16.51 -12.86 -0.93
N ARG A 275 17.62 -12.52 -0.26
CA ARG A 275 18.64 -13.52 0.13
C ARG A 275 18.27 -14.21 1.44
N THR A 276 18.64 -15.47 1.58
CA THR A 276 18.59 -16.25 2.82
C THR A 276 19.83 -15.97 3.68
N SER A 277 19.82 -16.46 4.92
CA SER A 277 20.99 -16.45 5.82
C SER A 277 22.19 -17.21 5.25
N SER A 278 21.98 -18.19 4.37
CA SER A 278 23.03 -18.93 3.65
C SER A 278 23.51 -18.22 2.36
N GLY A 279 22.88 -17.12 1.97
CA GLY A 279 23.24 -16.33 0.80
C GLY A 279 22.56 -16.74 -0.51
N ILE A 280 21.65 -17.72 -0.48
CA ILE A 280 20.84 -18.16 -1.62
C ILE A 280 19.70 -17.15 -1.83
N THR A 281 19.25 -16.94 -3.07
CA THR A 281 18.08 -16.08 -3.35
C THR A 281 16.81 -16.92 -3.39
N ILE A 282 15.74 -16.47 -2.73
CA ILE A 282 14.40 -17.06 -2.90
C ILE A 282 13.75 -16.48 -4.15
N ASP A 283 13.10 -17.33 -4.96
CA ASP A 283 12.58 -16.92 -6.26
C ASP A 283 11.08 -17.24 -6.43
N SER A 284 10.37 -16.32 -7.07
CA SER A 284 8.98 -16.51 -7.52
C SER A 284 8.96 -17.13 -8.93
N PRO A 285 8.08 -18.12 -9.23
CA PRO A 285 7.02 -18.66 -8.38
C PRO A 285 7.43 -19.90 -7.55
N HIS A 286 8.71 -20.29 -7.57
CA HIS A 286 9.16 -21.59 -7.04
C HIS A 286 9.12 -21.67 -5.51
N ASP A 287 9.59 -20.63 -4.82
CA ASP A 287 9.63 -20.57 -3.35
C ASP A 287 8.43 -19.81 -2.78
N PHE A 288 7.94 -18.79 -3.50
CA PHE A 288 6.78 -18.00 -3.11
C PHE A 288 6.02 -17.45 -4.32
N ASN A 289 4.78 -17.03 -4.11
CA ASN A 289 3.99 -16.28 -5.08
C ASN A 289 4.07 -14.78 -4.82
N GLU A 290 4.14 -13.96 -5.86
CA GLU A 290 4.11 -12.50 -5.71
C GLU A 290 2.78 -11.92 -6.21
N VAL A 291 2.22 -11.01 -5.42
CA VAL A 291 1.01 -10.26 -5.74
C VAL A 291 1.29 -8.77 -5.49
N ASN A 292 1.22 -7.95 -6.54
CA ASN A 292 1.37 -6.49 -6.42
C ASN A 292 0.03 -5.79 -6.58
N ILE A 293 -0.51 -5.26 -5.47
CA ILE A 293 -1.80 -4.57 -5.41
C ILE A 293 -1.80 -3.31 -6.29
N ALA A 294 -0.70 -2.56 -6.33
CA ALA A 294 -0.62 -1.31 -7.08
C ALA A 294 -0.72 -1.54 -8.60
N THR A 295 -0.16 -2.65 -9.09
CA THR A 295 -0.17 -2.95 -10.53
C THR A 295 -1.58 -3.25 -11.03
N LEU A 296 -2.38 -3.98 -10.25
CA LEU A 296 -3.75 -4.35 -10.64
C LEU A 296 -4.66 -3.12 -10.72
N TYR A 297 -4.56 -2.21 -9.75
CA TYR A 297 -5.38 -0.99 -9.72
C TYR A 297 -4.95 0.10 -10.71
N THR A 298 -3.72 0.03 -11.23
CA THR A 298 -3.21 1.01 -12.21
C THR A 298 -3.32 0.55 -13.67
N SER A 299 -3.41 -0.76 -13.91
CA SER A 299 -3.46 -1.35 -15.26
C SER A 299 -4.88 -1.61 -15.78
N GLN A 300 -5.83 -1.95 -14.90
CA GLN A 300 -7.24 -2.17 -15.25
C GLN A 300 -8.10 -1.05 -14.66
N LYS A 301 -8.22 0.04 -15.42
CA LYS A 301 -8.81 1.32 -14.98
C LYS A 301 -10.22 1.18 -14.38
N ASP A 302 -11.02 0.27 -14.90
CA ASP A 302 -12.43 0.12 -14.48
C ASP A 302 -12.55 -0.63 -13.14
N HIS A 303 -11.75 -1.69 -12.94
CA HIS A 303 -11.81 -2.51 -11.72
C HIS A 303 -11.49 -1.74 -10.42
N TYR A 304 -10.60 -0.75 -10.44
CA TYR A 304 -10.33 0.07 -9.25
C TYR A 304 -11.52 0.98 -8.92
N ARG A 305 -12.07 1.65 -9.93
CA ARG A 305 -13.19 2.59 -9.75
C ARG A 305 -14.44 1.84 -9.27
N ASP A 306 -14.72 0.68 -9.85
CA ASP A 306 -15.85 -0.17 -9.44
C ASP A 306 -15.68 -0.63 -7.98
N ARG A 307 -14.47 -1.05 -7.60
CA ARG A 307 -14.15 -1.43 -6.22
C ARG A 307 -14.29 -0.25 -5.25
N MET A 308 -13.81 0.93 -5.63
CA MET A 308 -13.99 2.13 -4.81
C MET A 308 -15.47 2.50 -4.67
N CYS A 309 -16.26 2.34 -5.72
CA CYS A 309 -17.70 2.60 -5.70
C CYS A 309 -18.37 1.67 -4.69
N ALA A 310 -18.10 0.36 -4.78
CA ALA A 310 -18.60 -0.63 -3.84
C ALA A 310 -18.18 -0.34 -2.39
N ILE A 311 -16.92 0.08 -2.15
CA ILE A 311 -16.45 0.44 -0.81
C ILE A 311 -17.23 1.65 -0.24
N VAL A 312 -17.44 2.67 -1.07
CA VAL A 312 -18.14 3.90 -0.68
C VAL A 312 -19.61 3.63 -0.41
N GLU A 313 -20.29 2.94 -1.31
CA GLU A 313 -21.71 2.62 -1.19
C GLU A 313 -21.98 1.72 0.01
N LYS A 314 -21.12 0.72 0.26
CA LYS A 314 -21.22 -0.11 1.46
C LYS A 314 -21.09 0.72 2.75
N ARG A 315 -20.13 1.66 2.80
CA ARG A 315 -19.94 2.57 3.94
C ARG A 315 -21.13 3.52 4.16
N LEU A 316 -21.66 4.08 3.07
CA LEU A 316 -22.85 4.93 3.09
C LEU A 316 -24.06 4.15 3.61
N SER A 317 -24.31 2.95 3.06
CA SER A 317 -25.41 2.08 3.47
C SER A 317 -25.34 1.69 4.95
N ASN A 318 -24.16 1.29 5.44
CA ASN A 318 -23.97 0.94 6.85
C ASN A 318 -24.15 2.15 7.79
N SER A 319 -24.01 3.37 7.27
CA SER A 319 -24.26 4.60 8.01
C SER A 319 -25.69 5.14 7.81
N GLY A 320 -26.57 4.35 7.19
CA GLY A 320 -27.99 4.68 6.99
C GLY A 320 -28.29 5.57 5.78
N PHE A 321 -27.33 5.74 4.85
CA PHE A 321 -27.55 6.49 3.61
C PHE A 321 -27.92 5.54 2.47
N ASP A 322 -29.05 5.81 1.80
CA ASP A 322 -29.46 5.13 0.56
C ASP A 322 -29.19 6.06 -0.64
N ILE A 323 -27.90 6.30 -0.92
CA ILE A 323 -27.41 7.22 -1.95
C ILE A 323 -26.21 6.60 -2.64
N SER A 324 -26.14 6.70 -3.97
CA SER A 324 -24.99 6.19 -4.72
C SER A 324 -23.73 7.03 -4.50
N ALA A 325 -22.55 6.43 -4.74
CA ALA A 325 -21.29 7.16 -4.61
C ALA A 325 -21.22 8.39 -5.55
N TYR A 326 -21.83 8.31 -6.73
CA TYR A 326 -21.87 9.38 -7.72
C TYR A 326 -22.80 10.53 -7.34
N GLU A 327 -23.88 10.23 -6.63
CA GLU A 327 -24.81 11.26 -6.12
C GLU A 327 -24.25 11.93 -4.87
N PHE A 328 -23.57 11.18 -4.01
CA PHE A 328 -22.93 11.71 -2.82
C PHE A 328 -21.73 12.61 -3.15
N PHE A 329 -20.95 12.23 -4.18
CA PHE A 329 -19.85 13.02 -4.74
C PHE A 329 -20.18 13.45 -6.18
N PRO A 330 -21.04 14.46 -6.36
CA PRO A 330 -21.47 14.90 -7.68
C PRO A 330 -20.37 15.66 -8.43
N ALA A 331 -20.36 15.53 -9.75
CA ALA A 331 -19.56 16.38 -10.63
C ALA A 331 -20.19 17.77 -10.79
N ASP A 332 -19.39 18.77 -11.17
CA ASP A 332 -19.92 20.09 -11.51
C ASP A 332 -20.64 20.05 -12.88
N LYS A 333 -21.96 20.26 -12.87
CA LYS A 333 -22.80 20.18 -14.08
C LYS A 333 -22.43 21.23 -15.12
N VAL A 334 -22.03 22.43 -14.69
CA VAL A 334 -21.70 23.55 -15.60
C VAL A 334 -20.39 23.25 -16.34
N GLN A 335 -19.35 22.82 -15.62
CA GLN A 335 -18.08 22.41 -16.20
C GLN A 335 -18.26 21.19 -17.11
N THR A 336 -19.01 20.18 -16.68
CA THR A 336 -19.28 18.98 -17.48
C THR A 336 -19.96 19.34 -18.80
N GLY A 337 -21.02 20.16 -18.77
CA GLY A 337 -21.68 20.61 -19.99
C GLY A 337 -20.79 21.40 -20.95
N LYS A 338 -19.82 22.19 -20.43
CA LYS A 338 -18.83 22.88 -21.28
C LYS A 338 -17.84 21.92 -21.92
N ILE A 339 -17.40 20.89 -21.19
CA ILE A 339 -16.51 19.85 -21.71
C ILE A 339 -17.23 19.03 -22.78
N ASP A 340 -18.49 18.65 -22.55
CA ASP A 340 -19.32 17.91 -23.50
C ASP A 340 -19.56 18.71 -24.78
N ALA A 341 -19.81 20.03 -24.67
CA ALA A 341 -19.92 20.90 -25.84
C ALA A 341 -18.63 20.93 -26.67
N ILE A 342 -17.45 20.88 -26.03
CA ILE A 342 -16.17 20.80 -26.74
C ILE A 342 -15.98 19.40 -27.34
N TYR A 343 -16.38 18.35 -26.63
CA TYR A 343 -16.37 16.98 -27.12
C TYR A 343 -17.14 16.85 -28.44
N ASP A 344 -18.35 17.41 -28.50
CA ASP A 344 -19.19 17.38 -29.69
C ASP A 344 -18.60 18.19 -30.85
N LYS A 345 -18.00 19.36 -30.57
CA LYS A 345 -17.30 20.18 -31.58
C LYS A 345 -16.08 19.48 -32.16
N ILE A 346 -15.34 18.72 -31.36
CA ILE A 346 -14.22 17.90 -31.88
C ILE A 346 -14.76 16.75 -32.72
N LYS A 347 -15.90 16.17 -32.31
CA LYS A 347 -16.52 15.03 -33.00
C LYS A 347 -17.10 15.45 -34.36
N SER A 348 -17.67 16.65 -34.45
CA SER A 348 -18.18 17.25 -35.69
C SER A 348 -17.08 17.79 -36.61
N GLY A 349 -15.85 17.93 -36.11
CA GLY A 349 -14.72 18.46 -36.86
C GLY A 349 -14.60 19.99 -36.85
N GLU A 350 -15.44 20.70 -36.08
CA GLU A 350 -15.33 22.15 -35.86
C GLU A 350 -14.02 22.54 -35.15
N ILE A 351 -13.53 21.66 -34.28
CA ILE A 351 -12.22 21.81 -33.63
C ILE A 351 -11.25 20.79 -34.24
N SER A 352 -10.24 21.29 -34.96
CA SER A 352 -9.19 20.45 -35.51
C SER A 352 -8.25 19.94 -34.40
N THR A 353 -7.90 18.65 -34.48
CA THR A 353 -6.95 18.01 -33.56
C THR A 353 -5.73 17.49 -34.34
N PRO A 354 -4.54 17.44 -33.73
CA PRO A 354 -3.27 17.14 -34.42
C PRO A 354 -3.12 15.69 -34.93
N ASP A 355 -4.05 14.78 -34.60
CA ASP A 355 -3.87 13.34 -34.76
C ASP A 355 -4.83 12.72 -35.77
N ALA A 356 -4.51 11.53 -36.28
CA ALA A 356 -5.36 10.78 -37.22
C ALA A 356 -6.36 9.82 -36.53
N TYR A 357 -6.60 9.97 -35.22
CA TYR A 357 -7.55 9.12 -34.49
C TYR A 357 -9.00 9.27 -34.97
N ARG A 358 -9.84 8.28 -34.67
CA ARG A 358 -11.30 8.36 -34.92
C ARG A 358 -11.91 9.52 -34.13
N ALA A 359 -12.94 10.16 -34.68
CA ALA A 359 -13.59 11.33 -34.09
C ALA A 359 -13.94 11.15 -32.60
N THR A 360 -14.54 10.01 -32.23
CA THR A 360 -14.88 9.68 -30.83
C THR A 360 -13.66 9.61 -29.91
N ASP A 361 -12.56 9.03 -30.37
CA ASP A 361 -11.31 8.91 -29.59
C ASP A 361 -10.62 10.29 -29.45
N LYS A 362 -10.64 11.10 -30.52
CA LYS A 362 -10.19 12.49 -30.49
C LYS A 362 -10.94 13.28 -29.42
N SER A 363 -12.27 13.26 -29.46
CA SER A 363 -13.11 13.99 -28.52
C SER A 363 -12.82 13.57 -27.07
N TYR A 364 -12.70 12.27 -26.82
CA TYR A 364 -12.37 11.76 -25.47
C TYR A 364 -10.99 12.25 -25.00
N ARG A 365 -9.97 12.22 -25.86
CA ARG A 365 -8.60 12.63 -25.50
C ARG A 365 -8.50 14.14 -25.25
N TYR A 366 -9.13 14.96 -26.07
CA TYR A 366 -8.85 16.40 -26.09
C TYR A 366 -9.84 17.27 -25.35
N ALA A 367 -11.12 16.87 -25.21
CA ALA A 367 -12.16 17.78 -24.71
C ALA A 367 -11.83 18.47 -23.38
N ALA A 368 -11.42 17.71 -22.37
CA ALA A 368 -11.03 18.28 -21.07
C ALA A 368 -9.76 19.14 -21.15
N SER A 369 -8.78 18.76 -21.98
CA SER A 369 -7.56 19.56 -22.18
C SER A 369 -7.83 20.88 -22.91
N GLU A 370 -8.74 20.89 -23.88
CA GLU A 370 -9.18 22.10 -24.58
C GLU A 370 -9.98 23.02 -23.66
N TYR A 371 -10.86 22.45 -22.83
CA TYR A 371 -11.56 23.22 -21.81
C TYR A 371 -10.57 23.90 -20.85
N LEU A 372 -9.62 23.14 -20.31
CA LEU A 372 -8.63 23.68 -19.39
C LEU A 372 -7.71 24.73 -20.06
N LYS A 373 -7.32 24.53 -21.33
CA LYS A 373 -6.63 25.54 -22.14
C LYS A 373 -7.43 26.83 -22.28
N SER A 374 -8.74 26.73 -22.51
CA SER A 374 -9.61 27.90 -22.63
C SER A 374 -9.67 28.74 -21.35
N LEU A 375 -9.53 28.10 -20.18
CA LEU A 375 -9.37 28.77 -18.88
C LEU A 375 -7.98 29.39 -18.71
N GLY A 376 -6.96 28.84 -19.40
CA GLY A 376 -5.58 29.26 -19.29
C GLY A 376 -5.10 30.34 -20.26
N GLY A 377 -5.95 30.75 -21.20
CA GLY A 377 -5.72 31.81 -22.17
C GLY A 377 -5.89 33.22 -21.60
N PRO A 378 -6.48 34.17 -22.34
CA PRO A 378 -6.65 35.56 -21.93
C PRO A 378 -7.35 35.74 -20.56
N SER A 379 -8.21 34.79 -20.21
CA SER A 379 -8.99 34.78 -18.96
C SER A 379 -8.14 34.51 -17.70
N LYS A 380 -6.93 33.93 -17.83
CA LYS A 380 -6.04 33.55 -16.70
C LYS A 380 -6.77 32.88 -15.52
N SER A 381 -7.81 32.10 -15.81
CA SER A 381 -8.76 31.56 -14.85
C SER A 381 -8.54 30.06 -14.58
N ARG A 382 -7.33 29.52 -14.75
CA ARG A 382 -7.05 28.07 -14.56
C ARG A 382 -7.45 27.55 -13.18
N MET A 383 -7.42 28.42 -12.17
CA MET A 383 -7.81 28.11 -10.80
C MET A 383 -9.32 27.84 -10.64
N THR A 384 -10.15 28.22 -11.63
CA THR A 384 -11.60 27.95 -11.61
C THR A 384 -11.96 26.56 -12.12
N PHE A 385 -11.00 25.78 -12.63
CA PHE A 385 -11.22 24.37 -12.93
C PHE A 385 -11.51 23.63 -11.62
N LEU A 386 -12.65 22.95 -11.56
CA LEU A 386 -13.07 22.20 -10.38
C LEU A 386 -12.64 20.74 -10.53
N TYR A 387 -11.92 20.24 -9.53
CA TYR A 387 -11.72 18.80 -9.34
C TYR A 387 -12.89 18.30 -8.51
N ALA A 388 -13.88 17.68 -9.14
CA ALA A 388 -15.12 17.32 -8.49
C ALA A 388 -15.81 16.15 -9.19
N GLY A 389 -16.45 15.31 -8.38
CA GLY A 389 -17.09 14.09 -8.81
C GLY A 389 -16.34 12.86 -8.30
N PHE A 390 -17.09 11.77 -8.11
CA PHE A 390 -16.54 10.48 -7.68
C PHE A 390 -15.37 10.02 -8.56
N ARG A 391 -15.45 10.20 -9.89
CA ARG A 391 -14.39 9.80 -10.84
C ARG A 391 -13.08 10.53 -10.61
N ASP A 392 -13.14 11.85 -10.45
CA ASP A 392 -11.97 12.67 -10.16
C ASP A 392 -11.32 12.24 -8.84
N MET A 393 -12.14 12.03 -7.80
CA MET A 393 -11.65 11.57 -6.50
C MET A 393 -10.96 10.20 -6.59
N ALA A 394 -11.55 9.25 -7.32
CA ALA A 394 -10.97 7.94 -7.55
C ALA A 394 -9.68 8.01 -8.37
N ASP A 395 -9.57 8.91 -9.35
CA ASP A 395 -8.32 9.07 -10.09
C ASP A 395 -7.24 9.71 -9.22
N ILE A 396 -7.59 10.75 -8.46
CA ILE A 396 -6.68 11.48 -7.55
C ILE A 396 -6.11 10.56 -6.48
N SER A 397 -6.90 9.62 -5.95
CA SER A 397 -6.43 8.64 -4.95
C SER A 397 -5.31 7.73 -5.47
N SER A 398 -5.04 7.74 -6.79
CA SER A 398 -3.93 7.02 -7.42
C SER A 398 -3.93 5.51 -7.17
N GLY A 399 -5.11 4.90 -7.03
CA GLY A 399 -5.25 3.47 -6.75
C GLY A 399 -5.05 3.09 -5.28
N ILE A 400 -5.02 4.06 -4.37
CA ILE A 400 -4.83 3.85 -2.92
C ILE A 400 -6.11 4.21 -2.18
N ILE A 401 -6.78 3.19 -1.63
CA ILE A 401 -8.07 3.31 -0.93
C ILE A 401 -8.01 4.35 0.19
N ARG A 402 -6.94 4.35 1.00
CA ARG A 402 -6.79 5.30 2.11
C ARG A 402 -6.81 6.76 1.66
N HIS A 403 -6.22 7.08 0.50
CA HIS A 403 -6.21 8.46 0.00
C HIS A 403 -7.62 8.93 -0.39
N PHE A 404 -8.44 8.04 -0.95
CA PHE A 404 -9.83 8.34 -1.22
C PHE A 404 -10.62 8.59 0.07
N LEU A 405 -10.53 7.66 1.04
CA LEU A 405 -11.29 7.75 2.29
C LEU A 405 -10.89 8.99 3.12
N GLU A 406 -9.60 9.35 3.14
CA GLU A 406 -9.12 10.58 3.79
C GLU A 406 -9.73 11.84 3.15
N LEU A 407 -9.74 11.92 1.82
CA LEU A 407 -10.37 13.03 1.10
C LEU A 407 -11.88 13.10 1.40
N ALA A 408 -12.56 11.96 1.33
CA ALA A 408 -13.98 11.84 1.60
C ALA A 408 -14.35 12.27 3.04
N SER A 409 -13.58 11.83 4.04
CA SER A 409 -13.75 12.21 5.44
C SER A 409 -13.57 13.72 5.67
N ARG A 410 -12.52 14.32 5.08
CA ARG A 410 -12.30 15.77 5.15
C ARG A 410 -13.41 16.58 4.47
N MET A 411 -13.89 16.11 3.32
CA MET A 411 -15.01 16.72 2.61
C MET A 411 -16.30 16.64 3.41
N TYR A 412 -16.63 15.47 3.95
CA TYR A 412 -17.81 15.24 4.79
C TYR A 412 -17.79 16.15 6.02
N SER A 413 -16.66 16.20 6.72
CA SER A 413 -16.48 17.08 7.89
C SER A 413 -16.66 18.55 7.55
N ALA A 414 -16.14 19.00 6.40
CA ALA A 414 -16.28 20.38 5.96
C ALA A 414 -17.73 20.74 5.58
N GLU A 415 -18.44 19.83 4.90
CA GLU A 415 -19.83 20.04 4.50
C GLU A 415 -20.75 20.02 5.73
N ARG A 416 -20.53 19.09 6.67
CA ARG A 416 -21.25 19.05 7.94
C ARG A 416 -21.09 20.34 8.73
N ALA A 417 -19.87 20.86 8.86
CA ALA A 417 -19.61 22.12 9.52
C ALA A 417 -20.31 23.32 8.84
N ALA A 418 -20.42 23.31 7.51
CA ALA A 418 -21.15 24.34 6.77
C ALA A 418 -22.66 24.27 7.02
N LEU A 419 -23.25 23.07 7.03
CA LEU A 419 -24.65 22.85 7.34
C LEU A 419 -24.97 23.25 8.79
N GLU A 420 -24.16 22.84 9.76
CA GLU A 420 -24.31 23.22 11.17
C GLU A 420 -24.28 24.75 11.35
N LYS A 421 -23.38 25.44 10.63
CA LYS A 421 -23.31 26.91 10.65
C LYS A 421 -24.56 27.54 10.05
N ALA A 422 -25.07 27.02 8.94
CA ALA A 422 -26.29 27.51 8.31
C ALA A 422 -27.53 27.26 9.19
N ALA A 423 -27.61 26.10 9.84
CA ALA A 423 -28.68 25.73 10.76
C ALA A 423 -28.73 26.64 11.99
N LYS A 424 -27.57 26.96 12.58
CA LYS A 424 -27.44 27.93 13.69
C LYS A 424 -27.96 29.32 13.32
N ILE A 425 -27.69 29.79 12.08
CA ILE A 425 -28.17 31.09 11.60
C ILE A 425 -29.69 31.09 11.43
N LYS A 426 -30.26 29.97 10.98
CA LYS A 426 -31.70 29.82 10.71
C LYS A 426 -32.51 29.30 11.90
N ALA A 427 -31.90 29.08 13.06
CA ALA A 427 -32.52 28.48 14.25
C ALA A 427 -33.23 27.14 13.99
N HIS A 428 -32.64 26.31 13.13
CA HIS A 428 -33.12 24.96 12.81
C HIS A 428 -32.10 23.90 13.24
N GLU A 429 -32.54 22.64 13.31
CA GLU A 429 -31.63 21.50 13.47
C GLU A 429 -30.76 21.32 12.23
N SER A 430 -29.55 20.78 12.43
CA SER A 430 -28.63 20.52 11.31
C SER A 430 -29.15 19.37 10.47
N GLU A 431 -29.31 19.62 9.17
CA GLU A 431 -29.60 18.56 8.20
C GLU A 431 -28.42 17.61 8.06
N GLN A 432 -28.71 16.37 7.65
CA GLN A 432 -27.68 15.39 7.30
C GLN A 432 -26.99 15.78 5.97
N VAL A 433 -25.73 15.40 5.83
CA VAL A 433 -24.99 15.59 4.57
C VAL A 433 -25.46 14.55 3.56
N LEU A 434 -26.25 14.97 2.57
CA LEU A 434 -26.73 14.09 1.49
C LEU A 434 -25.86 14.14 0.22
N SER A 435 -25.07 15.20 0.06
CA SER A 435 -24.11 15.36 -1.04
C SER A 435 -23.01 16.33 -0.66
N ILE A 436 -21.83 16.21 -1.27
CA ILE A 436 -20.72 17.14 -1.10
C ILE A 436 -20.69 18.13 -2.27
N ASN A 437 -20.77 19.42 -1.99
CA ASN A 437 -20.74 20.45 -3.03
C ASN A 437 -19.45 20.37 -3.88
N PRO A 438 -19.53 20.46 -5.23
CA PRO A 438 -18.34 20.43 -6.11
C PRO A 438 -17.24 21.45 -5.74
N SER A 439 -17.62 22.62 -5.21
CA SER A 439 -16.67 23.64 -4.74
C SER A 439 -15.95 23.20 -3.45
N THR A 440 -16.65 22.54 -2.52
CA THR A 440 -16.06 21.91 -1.33
C THR A 440 -15.08 20.81 -1.75
N GLN A 441 -15.49 19.93 -2.67
CA GLN A 441 -14.64 18.86 -3.18
C GLN A 441 -13.34 19.43 -3.77
N SER A 442 -13.44 20.38 -4.71
CA SER A 442 -12.27 20.94 -5.37
C SER A 442 -11.34 21.69 -4.40
N ARG A 443 -11.90 22.37 -3.40
CA ARG A 443 -11.11 23.07 -2.38
C ARG A 443 -10.31 22.09 -1.54
N ILE A 444 -10.95 21.02 -1.04
CA ILE A 444 -10.29 20.00 -0.21
C ILE A 444 -9.23 19.24 -1.03
N ILE A 445 -9.53 18.88 -2.27
CA ILE A 445 -8.57 18.21 -3.18
C ILE A 445 -7.33 19.08 -3.42
N ARG A 446 -7.51 20.37 -3.70
CA ARG A 446 -6.38 21.29 -3.92
C ARG A 446 -5.53 21.41 -2.66
N ASN A 447 -6.15 21.64 -1.50
CA ASN A 447 -5.42 21.69 -0.23
C ASN A 447 -4.63 20.40 0.04
N TYR A 448 -5.26 19.24 -0.18
CA TYR A 448 -4.61 17.94 0.01
C TYR A 448 -3.42 17.71 -0.94
N SER A 449 -3.49 18.24 -2.17
CA SER A 449 -2.39 18.22 -3.15
C SER A 449 -1.24 19.14 -2.72
N GLU A 450 -1.56 20.36 -2.26
CA GLU A 450 -0.56 21.33 -1.78
C GLU A 450 0.16 20.84 -0.52
N GLU A 451 -0.58 20.31 0.47
CA GLU A 451 -0.02 19.68 1.66
C GLU A 451 0.98 18.57 1.27
N TYR A 452 0.60 17.73 0.29
CA TYR A 452 1.46 16.64 -0.17
C TYR A 452 2.70 17.12 -0.95
N LEU A 453 2.57 18.18 -1.75
CA LEU A 453 3.68 18.71 -2.55
C LEU A 453 4.66 19.54 -1.71
N HIS A 454 4.17 20.29 -0.72
CA HIS A 454 4.98 21.26 0.00
C HIS A 454 5.29 20.78 1.41
N GLU A 455 4.28 20.48 2.23
CA GLU A 455 4.51 20.14 3.64
C GLU A 455 5.22 18.79 3.80
N ASP A 456 4.74 17.75 3.11
CA ASP A 456 5.29 16.40 3.23
C ASP A 456 6.67 16.27 2.56
N LEU A 457 6.89 16.91 1.40
CA LEU A 457 8.21 16.93 0.76
C LEU A 457 9.22 17.78 1.52
N ASP A 458 8.84 18.93 2.05
CA ASP A 458 9.79 19.77 2.79
C ASP A 458 10.15 19.15 4.14
N LYS A 459 9.23 18.44 4.81
CA LYS A 459 9.55 17.58 5.96
C LYS A 459 10.54 16.48 5.59
N LEU A 460 10.33 15.81 4.46
CA LEU A 460 11.27 14.79 3.99
C LEU A 460 12.67 15.38 3.74
N VAL A 461 12.76 16.61 3.23
CA VAL A 461 14.03 17.31 3.03
C VAL A 461 14.66 17.74 4.36
N SER A 462 13.88 18.17 5.35
CA SER A 462 14.42 18.54 6.67
C SER A 462 14.91 17.34 7.46
N ASP A 463 14.24 16.20 7.32
CA ASP A 463 14.56 14.96 8.02
C ASP A 463 15.69 14.17 7.33
N ASP A 464 16.08 14.58 6.11
CA ASP A 464 17.16 13.97 5.36
C ASP A 464 18.52 14.32 5.99
N SER A 465 18.97 13.47 6.91
CA SER A 465 20.30 13.54 7.51
C SER A 465 21.41 13.00 6.61
N THR A 466 21.08 12.55 5.39
CA THR A 466 22.08 11.99 4.47
C THR A 466 22.93 13.08 3.81
N SER A 467 24.23 12.82 3.68
CA SER A 467 25.19 13.74 3.03
C SER A 467 24.97 13.91 1.52
N THR A 468 24.08 13.13 0.91
CA THR A 468 23.85 13.05 -0.54
C THR A 468 22.75 13.98 -1.05
N GLY A 469 21.93 14.55 -0.16
CA GLY A 469 20.81 15.45 -0.51
C GLY A 469 19.77 14.77 -1.40
N THR A 470 19.53 13.48 -1.20
CA THR A 470 18.64 12.66 -2.04
C THR A 470 17.20 13.16 -1.99
N ALA A 471 16.70 13.60 -0.82
CA ALA A 471 15.37 14.17 -0.68
C ALA A 471 15.21 15.49 -1.47
N LEU A 472 16.23 16.35 -1.46
CA LEU A 472 16.21 17.59 -2.24
C LEU A 472 16.16 17.32 -3.75
N LYS A 473 16.94 16.33 -4.22
CA LYS A 473 16.90 15.88 -5.62
C LYS A 473 15.53 15.32 -5.99
N LEU A 474 14.89 14.56 -5.10
CA LEU A 474 13.53 14.07 -5.30
C LEU A 474 12.55 15.25 -5.42
N ARG A 475 12.60 16.22 -4.51
CA ARG A 475 11.73 17.42 -4.57
C ARG A 475 11.88 18.15 -5.91
N ASN A 476 13.11 18.34 -6.37
CA ASN A 476 13.38 18.97 -7.66
C ASN A 476 12.87 18.13 -8.84
N LEU A 477 13.01 16.80 -8.77
CA LEU A 477 12.51 15.89 -9.79
C LEU A 477 10.98 15.94 -9.89
N ILE A 478 10.27 15.88 -8.76
CA ILE A 478 8.79 15.94 -8.72
C ILE A 478 8.28 17.26 -9.31
N ASN A 479 8.87 18.40 -8.92
CA ASN A 479 8.53 19.70 -9.48
C ASN A 479 8.86 19.81 -10.98
N SER A 480 9.99 19.24 -11.41
CA SER A 480 10.38 19.20 -12.83
C SER A 480 9.39 18.38 -13.66
N MET A 481 8.99 17.22 -13.16
CA MET A 481 8.02 16.35 -13.83
C MET A 481 6.66 17.03 -13.93
N GLY A 482 6.14 17.57 -12.82
CA GLY A 482 4.86 18.29 -12.79
C GLY A 482 4.83 19.47 -13.75
N GLY A 483 5.84 20.34 -13.70
CA GLY A 483 5.95 21.49 -14.61
C GLY A 483 6.15 21.09 -16.08
N MET A 484 6.90 20.02 -16.35
CA MET A 484 7.06 19.47 -17.70
C MET A 484 5.72 18.96 -18.26
N PHE A 485 4.95 18.23 -17.45
CA PHE A 485 3.64 17.73 -17.84
C PHE A 485 2.64 18.85 -18.07
N GLU A 486 2.69 19.92 -17.26
CA GLU A 486 1.88 21.12 -17.47
C GLU A 486 2.20 21.74 -18.83
N VAL A 487 3.48 21.93 -19.16
CA VAL A 487 3.91 22.45 -20.46
C VAL A 487 3.37 21.59 -21.61
N ILE A 488 3.41 20.26 -21.48
CA ILE A 488 2.88 19.35 -22.50
C ILE A 488 1.35 19.48 -22.65
N LEU A 489 0.62 19.54 -21.53
CA LEU A 489 -0.84 19.64 -21.51
C LEU A 489 -1.35 20.88 -22.25
N PHE A 490 -0.66 22.01 -22.06
CA PHE A 490 -0.99 23.28 -22.71
C PHE A 490 -0.36 23.48 -24.09
N SER A 491 0.43 22.52 -24.59
CA SER A 491 1.02 22.57 -25.94
C SER A 491 0.07 22.03 -27.02
N GLU A 492 0.43 22.18 -28.31
CA GLU A 492 -0.35 21.60 -29.41
C GLU A 492 -0.02 20.12 -29.68
N SER A 493 0.72 19.47 -28.79
CA SER A 493 1.07 18.05 -28.86
C SER A 493 -0.14 17.14 -29.11
N SER A 494 0.10 16.08 -29.88
CA SER A 494 -0.79 14.93 -30.06
C SER A 494 -1.18 14.29 -28.73
N THR A 495 -0.19 14.15 -27.85
CA THR A 495 -0.35 13.56 -26.52
C THR A 495 -0.22 14.66 -25.47
N ARG A 496 -1.34 15.07 -24.88
CA ARG A 496 -1.41 16.17 -23.90
C ARG A 496 -1.56 15.71 -22.45
N ARG A 497 -2.28 14.60 -22.23
CA ARG A 497 -2.48 14.00 -20.90
C ARG A 497 -1.31 13.07 -20.56
N VAL A 498 -0.14 13.64 -20.31
CA VAL A 498 1.07 12.91 -19.89
C VAL A 498 1.27 13.10 -18.40
N ILE A 499 1.44 12.00 -17.66
CA ILE A 499 1.74 12.01 -16.21
C ILE A 499 2.85 11.01 -15.85
N SER A 500 3.53 10.46 -16.85
CA SER A 500 4.52 9.41 -16.69
C SER A 500 5.74 9.65 -17.56
N ILE A 501 6.88 9.19 -17.06
CA ILE A 501 8.14 9.13 -17.80
C ILE A 501 8.54 7.68 -18.06
N ALA A 502 9.12 7.43 -19.22
CA ALA A 502 9.74 6.15 -19.57
C ALA A 502 11.25 6.35 -19.76
N LEU A 503 12.07 5.47 -19.21
CA LEU A 503 13.52 5.63 -19.25
C LEU A 503 14.12 5.04 -20.53
N THR A 504 14.87 5.83 -21.29
CA THR A 504 15.52 5.31 -22.51
C THR A 504 16.61 4.28 -22.18
N HIS A 505 17.27 4.42 -21.03
CA HIS A 505 18.33 3.54 -20.57
C HIS A 505 18.14 3.18 -19.10
N ASN A 506 18.92 2.21 -18.60
CA ASN A 506 18.95 1.93 -17.17
C ASN A 506 19.43 3.18 -16.40
N PRO A 507 18.76 3.54 -15.30
CA PRO A 507 19.14 4.68 -14.48
C PRO A 507 20.47 4.41 -13.76
N GLU A 508 21.30 5.45 -13.69
CA GLU A 508 22.55 5.41 -12.93
C GLU A 508 22.27 5.29 -11.42
N PRO A 509 23.23 4.79 -10.60
CA PRO A 509 22.98 4.48 -9.19
C PRO A 509 22.39 5.64 -8.37
N ASP A 510 22.88 6.86 -8.57
CA ASP A 510 22.40 8.08 -7.91
C ASP A 510 20.97 8.47 -8.34
N ILE A 511 20.63 8.29 -9.62
CA ILE A 511 19.28 8.49 -10.14
C ILE A 511 18.34 7.41 -9.58
N GLN A 512 18.78 6.15 -9.59
CA GLN A 512 18.00 5.02 -9.09
C GLN A 512 17.65 5.20 -7.61
N GLU A 513 18.55 5.73 -6.79
CA GLU A 513 18.31 6.04 -5.39
C GLU A 513 17.16 7.04 -5.22
N VAL A 514 17.19 8.14 -5.98
CA VAL A 514 16.13 9.18 -5.96
C VAL A 514 14.79 8.61 -6.45
N LEU A 515 14.79 7.81 -7.52
CA LEU A 515 13.57 7.18 -8.04
C LEU A 515 12.97 6.19 -7.03
N LYS A 516 13.81 5.35 -6.38
CA LYS A 516 13.39 4.45 -5.31
C LYS A 516 12.80 5.22 -4.13
N LEU A 517 13.40 6.35 -3.75
CA LEU A 517 12.86 7.23 -2.72
C LEU A 517 11.47 7.75 -3.12
N GLY A 518 11.30 8.21 -4.37
CA GLY A 518 10.02 8.65 -4.90
C GLY A 518 8.93 7.57 -4.88
N VAL A 519 9.29 6.32 -5.19
CA VAL A 519 8.38 5.16 -5.09
C VAL A 519 8.02 4.86 -3.64
N ARG A 520 9.00 4.84 -2.75
CA ARG A 520 8.83 4.56 -1.32
C ARG A 520 7.87 5.53 -0.64
N TYR A 521 7.98 6.83 -0.93
CA TYR A 521 7.11 7.86 -0.37
C TYR A 521 5.82 8.10 -1.18
N GLY A 522 5.58 7.29 -2.22
CA GLY A 522 4.33 7.30 -2.99
C GLY A 522 4.20 8.45 -4.01
N TYR A 523 5.26 9.23 -4.23
CA TYR A 523 5.29 10.29 -5.25
C TYR A 523 5.37 9.72 -6.66
N LEU A 524 5.97 8.54 -6.81
CA LEU A 524 6.11 7.82 -8.07
C LEU A 524 5.52 6.41 -7.97
N GLN A 525 4.97 5.92 -9.07
CA GLN A 525 4.57 4.52 -9.23
C GLN A 525 5.41 3.88 -10.33
N GLU A 526 6.19 2.87 -9.96
CA GLU A 526 7.02 2.12 -10.90
C GLU A 526 6.20 1.04 -11.61
N SER A 527 6.44 0.93 -12.91
CA SER A 527 5.89 -0.12 -13.77
C SER A 527 6.83 -0.34 -14.97
N THR A 528 6.49 -1.25 -15.86
CA THR A 528 7.29 -1.49 -17.07
C THR A 528 6.42 -1.45 -18.32
N LEU A 529 7.01 -0.95 -19.41
CA LEU A 529 6.43 -0.89 -20.74
C LEU A 529 7.28 -1.74 -21.70
N SER A 530 6.69 -2.28 -22.76
CA SER A 530 7.48 -2.82 -23.87
C SER A 530 8.32 -1.69 -24.48
N ASN A 531 9.60 -1.96 -24.74
CA ASN A 531 10.44 -1.00 -25.44
C ASN A 531 9.98 -0.85 -26.90
N ARG A 532 10.31 0.28 -27.54
CA ARG A 532 9.87 0.58 -28.91
C ARG A 532 10.43 -0.39 -29.96
N GLU A 533 11.53 -1.07 -29.65
CA GLU A 533 12.21 -2.04 -30.52
C GLU A 533 11.69 -3.47 -30.35
N GLY A 534 10.79 -3.74 -29.40
CA GLY A 534 10.25 -5.06 -29.12
C GLY A 534 11.24 -6.06 -28.48
N THR A 535 12.48 -5.63 -28.21
CA THR A 535 13.58 -6.45 -27.69
C THR A 535 13.61 -6.58 -26.16
N GLY A 536 12.76 -5.83 -25.43
CA GLY A 536 12.80 -5.81 -23.97
C GLY A 536 11.75 -4.93 -23.30
N ARG A 537 11.92 -4.72 -21.99
CA ARG A 537 11.02 -3.86 -21.18
C ARG A 537 11.78 -2.66 -20.64
N THR A 538 11.15 -1.50 -20.71
CA THR A 538 11.63 -0.23 -20.19
C THR A 538 10.91 0.11 -18.89
N ARG A 539 11.63 0.67 -17.91
CA ARG A 539 11.03 1.18 -16.66
C ARG A 539 10.24 2.46 -16.92
N ARG A 540 9.04 2.51 -16.36
CA ARG A 540 8.13 3.66 -16.37
C ARG A 540 7.87 4.12 -14.95
N TYR A 541 7.97 5.42 -14.72
CA TYR A 541 7.60 6.06 -13.46
C TYR A 541 6.42 7.00 -13.70
N THR A 542 5.30 6.74 -13.04
CA THR A 542 4.09 7.56 -13.11
C THR A 542 4.04 8.48 -11.90
N LEU A 543 3.85 9.78 -12.12
CA LEU A 543 3.66 10.74 -11.04
C LEU A 543 2.34 10.46 -10.31
N SER A 544 2.35 10.54 -8.98
CA SER A 544 1.15 10.43 -8.17
C SER A 544 0.09 11.44 -8.63
N ARG A 545 -1.12 10.97 -8.93
CA ARG A 545 -2.22 11.84 -9.38
C ARG A 545 -2.73 12.75 -8.26
N ARG A 546 -2.35 12.46 -7.01
CA ARG A 546 -2.53 13.39 -5.88
C ARG A 546 -1.94 14.77 -6.14
N LEU A 547 -0.88 14.84 -6.94
CA LEU A 547 -0.19 16.09 -7.29
C LEU A 547 -0.80 16.81 -8.51
N ALA A 548 -1.74 16.17 -9.22
CA ALA A 548 -2.33 16.76 -10.41
C ALA A 548 -2.94 18.16 -10.16
N PRO A 549 -3.68 18.39 -9.04
CA PRO A 549 -4.22 19.72 -8.74
C PRO A 549 -3.18 20.82 -8.60
N SER A 550 -2.04 20.55 -7.94
CA SER A 550 -0.95 21.52 -7.75
C SER A 550 -0.28 21.94 -9.05
N PHE A 551 -0.23 21.04 -10.04
CA PHE A 551 0.35 21.33 -11.36
C PHE A 551 -0.70 21.67 -12.44
N ASN A 552 -1.97 21.86 -12.05
CA ASN A 552 -3.09 22.06 -12.99
C ASN A 552 -3.19 20.98 -14.08
N LEU A 553 -2.98 19.73 -13.69
CA LEU A 553 -3.07 18.58 -14.58
C LEU A 553 -4.45 17.93 -14.46
N ILE A 554 -4.87 17.28 -15.55
CA ILE A 554 -6.08 16.46 -15.54
C ILE A 554 -5.73 15.11 -14.89
N ALA A 555 -6.43 14.75 -13.81
CA ALA A 555 -6.21 13.49 -13.10
C ALA A 555 -6.71 12.26 -13.88
N GLU A 556 -7.70 12.46 -14.77
CA GLU A 556 -8.22 11.40 -15.62
C GLU A 556 -7.14 10.69 -16.43
N SER A 557 -7.42 9.43 -16.71
CA SER A 557 -6.47 8.48 -17.22
C SER A 557 -5.67 8.94 -18.46
N PHE A 558 -4.37 8.67 -18.40
CA PHE A 558 -3.32 9.20 -19.28
C PHE A 558 -3.34 8.66 -20.71
N ALA A 559 -2.76 9.44 -21.62
CA ALA A 559 -2.73 9.18 -23.06
C ALA A 559 -1.33 8.84 -23.61
N GLY A 560 -0.27 8.93 -22.81
CA GLY A 560 1.08 8.47 -23.19
C GLY A 560 2.18 8.89 -22.23
N ASP A 561 3.42 8.48 -22.58
CA ASP A 561 4.61 8.61 -21.76
C ASP A 561 5.63 9.57 -22.38
N LYS A 562 6.34 10.32 -21.54
CA LYS A 562 7.50 11.10 -21.96
C LYS A 562 8.78 10.28 -21.79
N PHE A 563 9.46 9.98 -22.90
CA PHE A 563 10.78 9.35 -22.86
C PHE A 563 11.83 10.36 -22.36
N ILE A 564 12.67 9.92 -21.43
CA ILE A 564 13.66 10.75 -20.75
C ILE A 564 14.99 9.99 -20.60
N THR A 565 16.11 10.70 -20.70
CA THR A 565 17.46 10.15 -20.57
C THR A 565 18.05 10.41 -19.17
N ASN A 566 19.17 9.77 -18.83
CA ASN A 566 19.89 10.03 -17.58
C ASN A 566 20.37 11.50 -17.47
N SER A 567 20.77 12.14 -18.58
CA SER A 567 21.18 13.54 -18.56
C SER A 567 20.02 14.49 -18.27
N ASP A 568 18.84 14.18 -18.81
CA ASP A 568 17.62 14.95 -18.54
C ASP A 568 17.21 14.82 -17.07
N LEU A 569 17.27 13.61 -16.50
CA LEU A 569 16.98 13.38 -15.09
C LEU A 569 17.97 14.12 -14.17
N ARG A 570 19.26 14.11 -14.49
CA ARG A 570 20.27 14.90 -13.75
C ARG A 570 19.95 16.40 -13.78
N ALA A 571 19.54 16.92 -14.93
CA ALA A 571 19.14 18.32 -15.04
C ALA A 571 17.88 18.62 -14.22
N ALA A 572 16.87 17.76 -14.27
CA ALA A 572 15.63 17.87 -13.50
C ALA A 572 15.85 17.82 -11.98
N MET A 573 16.74 16.96 -11.49
CA MET A 573 17.08 16.84 -10.07
C MET A 573 17.90 18.02 -9.53
N LYS A 574 18.62 18.74 -10.40
CA LYS A 574 19.50 19.85 -9.99
C LYS A 574 18.75 21.15 -9.76
N ASP A 575 17.96 21.58 -10.74
CA ASP A 575 17.20 22.83 -10.69
C ASP A 575 15.95 22.72 -11.56
N TYR A 576 14.80 22.57 -10.91
CA TYR A 576 13.54 22.38 -11.59
C TYR A 576 13.10 23.60 -12.41
N LYS A 577 13.40 24.82 -11.97
CA LYS A 577 12.96 26.05 -12.67
C LYS A 577 13.71 26.16 -13.99
N SER A 578 15.03 25.98 -13.94
CA SER A 578 15.88 26.00 -15.14
C SER A 578 15.53 24.87 -16.10
N PHE A 579 15.28 23.66 -15.58
CA PHE A 579 14.85 22.52 -16.39
C PHE A 579 13.54 22.80 -17.13
N VAL A 580 12.48 23.21 -16.42
CA VAL A 580 11.17 23.47 -17.04
C VAL A 580 11.23 24.63 -18.02
N ALA A 581 11.98 25.69 -17.74
CA ALA A 581 12.16 26.80 -18.67
C ALA A 581 12.85 26.36 -19.97
N LYS A 582 13.96 25.61 -19.87
CA LYS A 582 14.66 25.04 -21.04
C LYS A 582 13.78 24.07 -21.81
N PHE A 583 13.06 23.21 -21.09
CA PHE A 583 12.12 22.27 -21.69
C PHE A 583 11.04 23.02 -22.47
N LYS A 584 10.42 24.05 -21.88
CA LYS A 584 9.41 24.86 -22.55
C LYS A 584 9.94 25.52 -23.81
N THR A 585 11.13 26.11 -23.77
CA THR A 585 11.73 26.73 -24.97
C THR A 585 11.99 25.70 -26.06
N LYS A 586 12.62 24.57 -25.73
CA LYS A 586 12.91 23.48 -26.66
C LYS A 586 11.63 22.87 -27.23
N TRP A 587 10.65 22.61 -26.37
CA TRP A 587 9.36 22.04 -26.74
C TRP A 587 8.59 22.97 -27.67
N LEU A 588 8.54 24.27 -27.38
CA LEU A 588 7.89 25.26 -28.25
C LEU A 588 8.61 25.41 -29.60
N SER A 589 9.94 25.31 -29.65
CA SER A 589 10.67 25.31 -30.93
C SER A 589 10.40 24.05 -31.75
N GLU A 590 10.38 22.88 -31.12
CA GLU A 590 10.05 21.62 -31.79
C GLU A 590 8.57 21.58 -32.25
N ASP A 591 7.65 22.13 -31.45
CA ASP A 591 6.23 22.23 -31.79
C ASP A 591 5.98 23.19 -32.96
N LYS A 592 6.73 24.29 -33.06
CA LYS A 592 6.72 25.18 -34.24
C LYS A 592 7.24 24.48 -35.49
N LEU A 593 8.38 23.78 -35.39
CA LEU A 593 8.94 23.00 -36.50
C LEU A 593 7.99 21.90 -36.98
N ARG A 594 7.25 21.25 -36.06
CA ARG A 594 6.20 20.27 -36.41
C ARG A 594 5.02 20.89 -37.15
N LYS A 595 4.67 22.15 -36.86
CA LYS A 595 3.63 22.89 -37.58
C LYS A 595 4.07 23.32 -38.98
N GLU A 596 5.33 23.73 -39.13
CA GLU A 596 5.90 24.16 -40.41
C GLU A 596 6.12 22.98 -41.38
N ASN A 597 6.49 21.81 -40.86
CA ASN A 597 6.79 20.63 -41.67
C ASN A 597 5.62 19.66 -41.89
N GLY A 598 4.38 20.09 -41.64
CA GLY A 598 3.13 19.36 -41.94
C GLY A 598 3.26 17.84 -41.99
N GLN A 599 3.25 17.18 -40.84
CA GLN A 599 3.11 15.71 -40.71
C GLN A 599 3.87 14.89 -41.77
N GLN A 600 5.18 15.09 -41.95
CA GLN A 600 5.98 13.99 -42.45
C GLN A 600 6.03 12.91 -41.36
N THR A 601 5.24 11.86 -41.57
CA THR A 601 5.46 10.56 -40.95
C THR A 601 6.95 10.24 -41.03
N LEU A 602 7.53 9.86 -39.90
CA LEU A 602 8.87 9.27 -39.76
C LEU A 602 8.89 7.83 -40.35
N PHE A 603 8.27 7.68 -41.51
CA PHE A 603 8.17 6.48 -42.34
C PHE A 603 8.21 6.96 -43.79
N LYS A 604 9.42 7.10 -44.32
CA LYS A 604 9.70 6.87 -45.73
C LYS A 604 10.96 6.05 -45.78
N ASP A 605 10.79 4.87 -46.34
CA ASP A 605 11.78 3.84 -46.52
C ASP A 605 13.02 4.36 -47.25
N ASP A 606 14.17 3.83 -46.82
CA ASP A 606 15.35 3.70 -47.65
C ASP A 606 15.00 2.85 -48.87
N GLU A 607 14.53 3.48 -49.94
CA GLU A 607 14.53 2.94 -51.29
C GLU A 607 14.88 4.06 -52.27
N ASN A 608 16.17 4.24 -52.56
CA ASN A 608 16.75 4.04 -53.90
C ASN A 608 18.13 4.71 -54.03
N ASN A 609 19.07 3.88 -54.51
CA ASN A 609 20.47 4.10 -54.92
C ASN A 609 21.56 4.13 -53.84
#